data_AF-A0A1Q3TLX5-F1
#
_entry.id   AF-A0A1Q3TLX5-F1
#
_cell.length_a   1.000
_cell.length_b   1.000
_cell.length_c   1.000
_cell.angle_alpha   90.00
_cell.angle_beta   90.00
_cell.angle_gamma   90.00
#
_symmetry.space_group_name_H-M   'P 1'
#
loop_
_entity.id
_entity.type
_entity.pdbx_description
1 polymer ?
#
loop_
_entity_poly.entity_id
_entity_poly.type
_entity_poly.pdbx_seq_one_letter_code
_entity_poly.pdbx_strand_id
1 'polypeptide(L)'
;MIEQENQSSDLFGDLTIDPMAKQYLRSMSGWAMVIVVVSVIGYIFSVIDLFREKRPASFNRAEGFDMGFTESSTGAEVFTSLLSIAIGLLINYFLYRFARQAKAGVDGLNQPELNKSFGNLKAYFMACSIILIIAFVLLLLGAMVLGTRTAMQ
;
A
#
# COMPACT_ATOMS: atom_id res chain seq x y z
N MET A 1 -4.49 -6.40 -59.16
CA MET A 1 -5.09 -5.80 -57.96
C MET A 1 -4.10 -6.04 -56.83
N ILE A 2 -3.38 -5.00 -56.41
CA ILE A 2 -2.44 -5.05 -55.30
C ILE A 2 -3.17 -4.40 -54.14
N GLU A 3 -3.66 -5.20 -53.20
CA GLU A 3 -4.14 -4.69 -51.92
C GLU A 3 -2.90 -4.24 -51.13
N GLN A 4 -2.76 -2.92 -51.01
CA GLN A 4 -1.87 -2.33 -50.02
C GLN A 4 -2.44 -2.67 -48.65
N GLU A 5 -1.82 -3.63 -47.96
CA GLU A 5 -2.02 -3.81 -46.52
C GLU A 5 -1.75 -2.45 -45.86
N ASN A 6 -2.82 -1.91 -45.29
CA ASN A 6 -2.84 -0.69 -44.51
C ASN A 6 -1.93 -0.89 -43.31
N GLN A 7 -0.64 -0.57 -43.50
CA GLN A 7 0.33 -0.37 -42.45
C GLN A 7 -0.16 0.85 -41.68
N SER A 8 -1.12 0.63 -40.78
CA SER A 8 -1.45 1.55 -39.71
C SER A 8 -0.22 1.60 -38.82
N SER A 9 0.75 2.40 -39.26
CA SER A 9 1.84 2.94 -38.47
C SER A 9 1.17 3.56 -37.27
N ASP A 10 1.13 2.79 -36.19
CA ASP A 10 0.64 3.24 -34.91
C ASP A 10 1.48 4.48 -34.59
N LEU A 11 0.89 5.65 -34.73
CA LEU A 11 1.57 6.95 -34.66
C LEU A 11 2.19 7.18 -33.25
N PHE A 12 1.83 6.30 -32.31
CA PHE A 12 2.31 6.18 -30.94
C PHE A 12 2.98 4.82 -30.66
N GLY A 13 3.19 3.97 -31.67
CA GLY A 13 3.66 2.59 -31.56
C GLY A 13 5.13 2.46 -31.17
N ASP A 14 5.92 3.51 -31.38
CA ASP A 14 7.27 3.63 -30.85
C ASP A 14 7.27 4.72 -29.77
N LEU A 15 6.52 4.48 -28.69
CA LEU A 15 6.59 5.30 -27.49
C LEU A 15 7.96 5.07 -26.85
N THR A 16 8.97 5.74 -27.41
CA THR A 16 10.31 5.82 -26.86
C THR A 16 10.20 6.51 -25.51
N ILE A 17 10.11 5.72 -24.45
CA ILE A 17 10.09 6.25 -23.09
C ILE A 17 11.36 7.08 -22.93
N ASP A 18 11.14 8.36 -22.66
CA ASP A 18 12.19 9.34 -22.45
C ASP A 18 13.21 8.81 -21.41
N PRO A 19 14.53 8.95 -21.65
CA PRO A 19 15.55 8.46 -20.71
C PRO A 19 15.36 8.96 -19.28
N MET A 20 14.85 10.18 -19.12
CA MET A 20 14.60 10.80 -17.83
C MET A 20 13.39 10.14 -17.14
N ALA A 21 12.31 9.87 -17.89
CA ALA A 21 11.18 9.08 -17.40
C ALA A 21 11.58 7.65 -16.98
N LYS A 22 12.48 7.00 -17.74
CA LYS A 22 13.04 5.68 -17.36
C LYS A 22 13.78 5.75 -16.02
N GLN A 23 14.62 6.77 -15.83
CA GLN A 23 15.36 6.95 -14.57
C GLN A 23 14.41 7.12 -13.39
N TYR A 24 13.36 7.93 -13.54
CA TYR A 24 12.35 8.11 -12.50
C TYR A 24 11.59 6.85 -12.18
N LEU A 25 11.13 6.10 -13.19
CA LEU A 25 10.44 4.83 -12.99
C LEU A 25 11.33 3.80 -12.30
N ARG A 26 12.60 3.73 -12.68
CA ARG A 26 13.58 2.87 -12.03
C ARG A 26 13.79 3.26 -10.57
N SER A 27 13.96 4.55 -10.29
CA SER A 27 14.08 5.06 -8.91
C SER A 27 12.84 4.76 -8.08
N MET A 28 11.65 5.08 -8.58
CA MET A 28 10.37 4.82 -7.93
C MET A 28 10.17 3.32 -7.64
N SER A 29 10.51 2.45 -8.60
CA SER A 29 10.43 1.00 -8.40
C SER A 29 11.38 0.51 -7.30
N GLY A 30 12.57 1.13 -7.18
CA GLY A 30 13.53 0.85 -6.12
C GLY A 30 13.00 1.25 -4.74
N TRP A 31 12.51 2.49 -4.61
CA TRP A 31 11.92 2.97 -3.35
C TRP A 31 10.68 2.19 -2.94
N ALA A 32 9.81 1.82 -3.90
CA ALA A 32 8.67 0.95 -3.65
C ALA A 32 9.11 -0.40 -3.07
N MET A 33 10.20 -0.98 -3.58
CA MET A 33 10.74 -2.24 -3.04
C MET A 33 11.27 -2.06 -1.61
N VAL A 34 11.92 -0.94 -1.31
CA VAL A 34 12.37 -0.62 0.07
C VAL A 34 11.18 -0.56 1.02
N ILE A 35 10.10 0.13 0.65
CA ILE A 35 8.87 0.21 1.45
C ILE A 35 8.28 -1.18 1.73
N VAL A 36 8.25 -2.05 0.71
CA VAL A 36 7.75 -3.44 0.86
C VAL A 36 8.60 -4.21 1.87
N VAL A 37 9.92 -4.15 1.76
CA VAL A 37 10.82 -4.88 2.68
C VAL A 37 10.67 -4.37 4.11
N VAL A 38 10.66 -3.05 4.31
CA VAL A 38 10.49 -2.44 5.62
C VAL A 38 9.13 -2.81 6.23
N SER A 39 8.06 -2.80 5.43
CA SER A 39 6.72 -3.18 5.88
C SER A 39 6.65 -4.65 6.32
N VAL A 40 7.25 -5.56 5.54
CA VAL A 40 7.30 -6.99 5.88
C VAL A 40 8.06 -7.22 7.19
N ILE A 41 9.19 -6.54 7.39
CA ILE A 41 9.92 -6.59 8.66
C ILE A 41 9.03 -6.10 9.81
N GLY A 42 8.32 -4.98 9.62
CA GLY A 42 7.36 -4.46 10.57
C GLY A 42 6.28 -5.50 10.96
N TYR A 43 5.71 -6.20 9.98
CA TYR A 43 4.73 -7.25 10.23
C TYR A 43 5.29 -8.42 11.04
N ILE A 44 6.55 -8.82 10.80
CA ILE A 44 7.21 -9.86 11.61
C ILE A 44 7.31 -9.42 13.08
N PHE A 45 7.71 -8.17 13.34
CA PHE A 45 7.74 -7.63 14.70
C PHE A 45 6.35 -7.60 15.33
N SER A 46 5.33 -7.17 14.58
CA SER A 46 3.94 -7.18 15.08
C SER A 46 3.46 -8.58 15.47
N VAL A 47 3.83 -9.62 14.70
CA VAL A 47 3.51 -11.01 15.05
C VAL A 47 4.25 -11.45 16.32
N ILE A 48 5.53 -11.11 16.48
CA ILE A 48 6.31 -11.45 17.68
C ILE A 48 5.68 -10.82 18.92
N ASP A 49 5.25 -9.56 18.83
CA ASP A 49 4.65 -8.85 19.95
C ASP A 49 3.28 -9.45 20.37
N LEU A 50 2.56 -10.13 19.48
CA LEU A 50 1.34 -10.87 19.83
C LEU A 50 1.59 -12.05 20.78
N PHE A 51 2.79 -12.65 20.73
CA PHE A 51 3.15 -13.83 21.54
C PHE A 51 3.94 -13.51 22.79
N ARG A 52 4.38 -12.25 22.97
CA ARG A 52 5.02 -11.81 24.22
C ARG A 52 3.95 -11.62 25.30
N GLU A 53 4.22 -12.07 26.53
CA GLU A 53 3.36 -11.75 27.68
C GLU A 53 3.10 -10.24 27.70
N LYS A 54 1.82 -9.87 27.70
CA LYS A 54 1.38 -8.46 27.80
C LYS A 54 1.83 -7.94 29.16
N ARG A 55 3.05 -7.42 29.23
CA ARG A 55 3.46 -6.56 30.34
C ARG A 55 2.47 -5.38 30.35
N PRO A 56 1.98 -4.93 31.52
CA PRO A 56 1.15 -3.72 31.58
C PRO A 56 1.88 -2.62 30.82
N ALA A 57 1.21 -2.07 29.82
CA ALA A 57 1.79 -1.30 28.75
C ALA A 57 2.76 -0.23 29.30
N SER A 58 4.06 -0.46 29.15
CA SER A 58 5.01 0.65 29.14
C SER A 58 4.76 1.38 27.84
N PHE A 59 4.25 2.60 27.97
CA PHE A 59 4.06 3.63 26.95
C PHE A 59 5.23 3.68 25.94
N ASN A 60 5.23 2.81 24.93
CA ASN A 60 6.13 2.90 23.79
C ASN A 60 5.31 3.38 22.61
N ARG A 61 5.15 4.69 22.64
CA ARG A 61 4.57 5.56 21.63
C ARG A 61 5.47 5.54 20.40
N ALA A 62 5.29 4.57 19.52
CA ALA A 62 5.87 4.59 18.18
C ALA A 62 4.91 5.35 17.25
N GLU A 63 5.12 6.65 17.17
CA GLU A 63 4.89 7.51 16.00
C GLU A 63 3.61 7.25 15.17
N GLY A 64 2.50 7.83 15.61
CA GLY A 64 1.52 8.45 14.71
C GLY A 64 0.50 7.58 13.98
N PHE A 65 0.46 6.27 14.21
CA PHE A 65 -0.57 5.38 13.64
C PHE A 65 -1.20 4.46 14.69
N ASP A 66 -1.53 5.02 15.85
CA ASP A 66 -2.31 4.32 16.87
C ASP A 66 -3.80 4.65 16.67
N MET A 67 -4.50 3.76 15.96
CA MET A 67 -5.97 3.76 15.98
C MET A 67 -6.39 3.26 17.36
N GLY A 68 -6.61 4.21 18.28
CA GLY A 68 -6.97 3.99 19.69
C GLY A 68 -8.25 3.18 19.91
N PHE A 69 -8.19 1.88 19.63
CA PHE A 69 -9.12 0.86 20.06
C PHE A 69 -8.54 0.19 21.31
N THR A 70 -8.42 0.96 22.40
CA THR A 70 -8.04 0.37 23.68
C THR A 70 -9.25 -0.26 24.35
N GLU A 71 -9.00 -1.45 24.89
CA GLU A 71 -9.89 -2.34 25.66
C GLU A 71 -10.86 -3.18 24.83
N SER A 72 -10.36 -4.29 24.31
CA SER A 72 -11.21 -5.45 24.08
C SER A 72 -10.54 -6.71 24.60
N SER A 73 -11.34 -7.62 25.16
CA SER A 73 -10.94 -8.94 25.66
C SER A 73 -9.82 -9.57 24.84
N THR A 74 -8.87 -10.24 25.49
CA THR A 74 -7.61 -10.77 24.93
C THR A 74 -7.72 -11.46 23.57
N GLY A 75 -8.86 -12.09 23.24
CA GLY A 75 -9.11 -12.72 21.93
C GLY A 75 -9.46 -11.76 20.78
N ALA A 76 -10.09 -10.62 21.06
CA ALA A 76 -10.45 -9.62 20.05
C ALA A 76 -9.22 -8.87 19.51
N GLU A 77 -8.23 -8.60 20.36
CA GLU A 77 -6.98 -7.95 19.97
C GLU A 77 -6.13 -8.81 19.01
N VAL A 78 -6.05 -10.12 19.24
CA VAL A 78 -5.32 -11.03 18.35
C VAL A 78 -5.98 -11.06 16.96
N PHE A 79 -7.30 -11.10 16.92
CA PHE A 79 -8.04 -11.11 15.66
C PHE A 79 -7.88 -9.80 14.88
N THR A 80 -7.99 -8.64 15.55
CA THR A 80 -7.83 -7.33 14.88
C THR A 80 -6.40 -7.11 14.39
N SER A 81 -5.38 -7.52 15.15
CA SER A 81 -3.98 -7.46 14.71
C SER A 81 -3.68 -8.39 13.53
N LEU A 82 -4.20 -9.61 13.52
CA LEU A 82 -4.03 -10.50 12.37
C LEU A 82 -4.73 -9.96 11.11
N LEU A 83 -5.92 -9.39 11.27
CA LEU A 83 -6.67 -8.78 10.18
C LEU A 83 -5.92 -7.56 9.61
N SER A 84 -5.37 -6.70 10.46
CA SER A 84 -4.61 -5.52 10.01
C SER A 84 -3.34 -5.91 9.26
N ILE A 85 -2.62 -6.94 9.73
CA ILE A 85 -1.46 -7.51 9.03
C ILE A 85 -1.88 -8.08 7.67
N ALA A 86 -2.98 -8.83 7.60
CA ALA A 86 -3.47 -9.41 6.34
C ALA A 86 -3.82 -8.32 5.31
N ILE A 87 -4.51 -7.26 5.73
CA ILE A 87 -4.83 -6.11 4.88
C ILE A 87 -3.54 -5.40 4.44
N GLY A 88 -2.62 -5.16 5.37
CA GLY A 88 -1.33 -4.53 5.08
C GLY A 88 -0.48 -5.30 4.07
N LEU A 89 -0.44 -6.63 4.21
CA LEU A 89 0.23 -7.53 3.26
C LEU A 89 -0.44 -7.49 1.88
N LEU A 90 -1.76 -7.45 1.80
CA LEU A 90 -2.49 -7.35 0.54
C LEU A 90 -2.17 -6.05 -0.20
N ILE A 91 -2.10 -4.92 0.51
CA ILE A 91 -1.71 -3.64 -0.08
C ILE A 91 -0.26 -3.68 -0.56
N ASN A 92 0.65 -4.14 0.30
CA ASN A 92 2.07 -4.27 -0.03
C ASN A 92 2.32 -5.22 -1.19
N TYR A 93 1.47 -6.23 -1.38
CA TYR A 93 1.54 -7.12 -2.53
C TYR A 93 1.37 -6.38 -3.86
N PHE A 94 0.44 -5.42 -3.96
CA PHE A 94 0.29 -4.59 -5.16
C PHE A 94 1.51 -3.69 -5.38
N LEU A 95 2.06 -3.11 -4.30
CA LEU A 95 3.26 -2.28 -4.36
C LEU A 95 4.48 -3.09 -4.81
N TYR A 96 4.63 -4.32 -4.30
CA TYR A 96 5.65 -5.27 -4.73
C TYR A 96 5.52 -5.64 -6.21
N ARG A 97 4.29 -5.91 -6.66
CA ARG A 97 4.03 -6.22 -8.08
C ARG A 97 4.40 -5.03 -8.97
N PHE A 98 4.07 -3.80 -8.55
CA PHE A 98 4.50 -2.59 -9.24
C PHE A 98 6.04 -2.53 -9.29
N ALA A 99 6.72 -2.62 -8.15
CA ALA A 99 8.18 -2.51 -8.07
C ALA A 99 8.88 -3.51 -9.02
N ARG A 100 8.43 -4.77 -9.04
CA ARG A 100 8.99 -5.80 -9.91
C ARG A 100 8.74 -5.56 -11.39
N GLN A 101 7.49 -5.33 -11.78
CA GLN A 101 7.12 -5.17 -13.19
C GLN A 101 7.59 -3.82 -13.75
N ALA A 102 7.64 -2.76 -12.95
CA ALA A 102 8.16 -1.47 -13.39
C ALA A 102 9.65 -1.55 -13.69
N LYS A 103 10.42 -2.22 -12.82
CA LYS A 103 11.85 -2.45 -13.05
C LYS A 103 12.10 -3.28 -14.32
N ALA A 104 11.39 -4.41 -14.46
CA ALA A 104 11.51 -5.28 -15.63
C ALA A 104 11.04 -4.60 -16.94
N GLY A 105 9.92 -3.87 -16.89
CA GLY A 105 9.40 -3.14 -18.04
C GLY A 105 10.31 -2.00 -18.51
N VAL A 106 10.96 -1.29 -17.57
CA VAL A 106 11.93 -0.24 -17.92
C VAL A 106 13.25 -0.81 -18.42
N ASP A 107 13.82 -1.81 -17.73
CA ASP A 107 15.11 -2.40 -18.09
C ASP A 107 15.01 -3.21 -19.40
N GLY A 108 13.87 -3.87 -19.65
CA GLY A 108 13.61 -4.67 -20.85
C GLY A 108 12.90 -3.94 -21.98
N LEU A 109 12.62 -2.64 -21.84
CA LEU A 109 11.83 -1.84 -22.79
C LEU A 109 10.48 -2.50 -23.16
N ASN A 110 9.88 -3.20 -22.20
CA ASN A 110 8.66 -3.97 -22.38
C ASN A 110 7.45 -3.16 -21.93
N GLN A 111 6.82 -2.48 -22.88
CA GLN A 111 5.66 -1.62 -22.63
C GLN A 111 4.43 -2.37 -22.07
N PRO A 112 4.08 -3.59 -22.53
CA PRO A 112 3.06 -4.40 -21.88
C PRO A 112 3.32 -4.64 -20.38
N GLU A 113 4.56 -4.92 -20.00
CA GLU A 113 4.93 -5.14 -18.61
C GLU A 113 4.89 -3.85 -17.79
N LEU A 114 5.33 -2.73 -18.38
CA LEU A 114 5.23 -1.42 -17.76
C LEU A 114 3.77 -0.99 -17.55
N ASN A 115 2.88 -1.22 -18.51
CA ASN A 115 1.45 -0.96 -18.38
C ASN A 115 0.83 -1.78 -17.23
N LYS A 116 1.20 -3.06 -17.12
CA LYS A 116 0.78 -3.89 -15.99
C LYS A 116 1.30 -3.33 -14.66
N SER A 117 2.53 -2.81 -14.63
CA SER A 117 3.09 -2.19 -13.43
C SER A 117 2.24 -1.00 -12.96
N PHE A 118 1.84 -0.10 -13.86
CA PHE A 118 0.97 1.03 -13.54
C PHE A 118 -0.42 0.59 -13.07
N GLY A 119 -0.96 -0.49 -13.64
CA GLY A 119 -2.19 -1.10 -13.15
C GLY A 119 -2.09 -1.53 -11.68
N ASN A 120 -0.96 -2.09 -11.26
CA ASN A 120 -0.73 -2.47 -9.86
C ASN A 120 -0.49 -1.25 -8.97
N LEU A 121 0.18 -0.21 -9.46
CA LEU A 121 0.34 1.05 -8.74
C LEU A 121 -1.02 1.74 -8.48
N LYS A 122 -1.91 1.75 -9.49
CA LYS A 122 -3.29 2.22 -9.34
C LYS A 122 -4.04 1.43 -8.27
N ALA A 123 -3.95 0.10 -8.30
CA ALA A 123 -4.59 -0.76 -7.31
C ALA A 123 -4.09 -0.47 -5.88
N TYR A 124 -2.78 -0.26 -5.71
CA TYR A 124 -2.18 0.16 -4.44
C TYR A 124 -2.79 1.48 -3.92
N PHE A 125 -2.80 2.54 -4.73
CA PHE A 125 -3.37 3.83 -4.30
C PHE A 125 -4.87 3.76 -4.03
N MET A 126 -5.62 2.98 -4.81
CA MET A 126 -7.05 2.75 -4.58
C MET A 126 -7.31 2.03 -3.25
N ALA A 127 -6.52 1.00 -2.91
CA ALA A 127 -6.65 0.32 -1.64
C ALA A 127 -6.30 1.25 -0.46
N CYS A 128 -5.21 2.01 -0.57
CA CYS A 128 -4.81 2.99 0.45
C CYS A 128 -5.87 4.07 0.66
N SER A 129 -6.46 4.60 -0.42
CA SER A 129 -7.47 5.66 -0.31
C SER A 129 -8.77 5.15 0.33
N ILE A 130 -9.22 3.94 0.00
CA ILE A 130 -10.40 3.32 0.64
C ILE A 130 -10.18 3.19 2.15
N ILE A 131 -9.03 2.67 2.57
CA ILE A 131 -8.71 2.48 3.99
C ILE A 131 -8.60 3.83 4.71
N LEU A 132 -7.97 4.82 4.07
CA LEU A 132 -7.86 6.17 4.61
C LEU A 132 -9.23 6.83 4.79
N ILE A 133 -10.15 6.66 3.84
CA ILE A 133 -11.53 7.17 3.96
C ILE A 133 -12.24 6.51 5.15
N ILE A 134 -12.17 5.18 5.28
CA ILE A 134 -12.78 4.45 6.39
C ILE A 134 -12.21 4.94 7.73
N ALA A 135 -10.88 5.06 7.82
CA ALA A 135 -10.18 5.57 9.00
C ALA A 135 -10.66 6.98 9.37
N PHE A 136 -10.76 7.87 8.39
CA PHE A 136 -11.19 9.24 8.59
C PHE A 136 -12.64 9.34 9.07
N VAL A 137 -13.54 8.53 8.50
CA VAL A 137 -14.94 8.46 8.94
C VAL A 137 -15.05 7.97 10.39
N LEU A 138 -14.31 6.90 10.74
CA LEU A 138 -14.30 6.38 12.10
C LEU A 138 -13.75 7.41 13.10
N LEU A 139 -12.69 8.14 12.71
CA LEU A 139 -12.12 9.21 13.53
C LEU A 139 -13.15 10.32 13.80
N LEU A 140 -13.88 10.77 12.76
CA LEU A 140 -14.91 11.79 12.92
C LEU A 140 -16.06 11.32 13.82
N LEU A 141 -16.51 10.07 13.65
CA LEU A 141 -17.55 9.48 14.51
C LEU A 141 -17.08 9.41 15.97
N GLY A 142 -15.85 8.96 16.21
CA GLY A 142 -15.24 8.90 17.54
C GLY A 142 -15.15 10.28 18.19
N ALA A 143 -14.69 11.29 17.45
CA ALA A 143 -14.63 12.67 17.93
C ALA A 143 -16.02 13.23 18.30
N MET A 144 -17.04 12.95 17.49
CA MET A 144 -18.42 13.37 17.76
C MET A 144 -18.96 12.72 19.04
N VAL A 145 -18.77 11.41 19.22
CA VAL A 145 -19.22 10.69 20.43
C VAL A 145 -18.49 11.21 21.67
N LEU A 146 -17.18 11.41 21.62
CA LEU A 146 -16.42 11.94 22.75
C LEU A 146 -16.83 13.38 23.10
N GLY A 147 -17.02 14.24 22.10
CA GLY A 147 -17.48 15.61 22.29
C GLY A 147 -18.87 15.70 22.95
N THR A 148 -19.80 14.81 22.58
CA THR A 148 -21.11 14.75 23.24
C THR A 148 -21.03 14.30 24.71
N ARG A 149 -20.11 13.39 25.05
CA ARG A 149 -19.91 12.93 26.43
C ARG A 149 -19.35 14.04 27.32
N THR A 150 -18.39 14.83 26.82
CA THR A 150 -17.83 15.95 27.57
C THR A 150 -18.81 17.12 27.74
N ALA A 151 -19.80 17.26 26.85
CA ALA A 151 -20.83 18.30 26.97
C ALA A 151 -21.95 17.94 27.96
N MET A 152 -22.06 16.67 28.36
CA MET A 152 -23.07 16.18 29.32
C MET A 152 -22.55 16.05 30.75
N GLN A 153 -21.28 16.40 31.02
CA GLN A 153 -20.66 16.48 32.35
C GLN A 153 -20.57 17.95 32.79
#